data_AF-A0A965QIH7-F1
#
_entry.id   AF-A0A965QIH7-F1
#
_cell.length_a   1.000
_cell.length_b   1.000
_cell.length_c   1.000
_cell.angle_alpha   90.00
_cell.angle_beta   90.00
_cell.angle_gamma   90.00
#
_symmetry.space_group_name_H-M   'P 1'
#
loop_
_entity.id
_entity.type
_entity.pdbx_description
1 polymer ?
#
loop_
_entity_poly.entity_id
_entity_poly.type
_entity_poly.pdbx_seq_one_letter_code
_entity_poly.pdbx_strand_id
1 'polypeptide(L)'
;MNKVLRSFSFAMLALSFTGCGADSQEQSELKSVNASPVLEDANTDALARLRTQYDTSVKTLIDSKCQKCHARIRTLNFADFDSVKKLSADMETAVASGSMPRGLPLSPEDKTTLSTFLKELAALP
;
A
#
# COMPACT_ATOMS: atom_id res chain seq x y z
N MET A 1 50.38 23.12 -14.07
CA MET A 1 51.10 22.93 -12.79
C MET A 1 50.70 24.05 -11.85
N ASN A 2 50.09 23.73 -10.70
CA ASN A 2 50.24 24.41 -9.41
C ASN A 2 49.24 23.78 -8.43
N LYS A 3 49.77 22.87 -7.62
CA LYS A 3 49.12 22.22 -6.47
C LYS A 3 49.18 23.21 -5.30
N VAL A 4 48.08 23.42 -4.58
CA VAL A 4 48.14 23.95 -3.21
C VAL A 4 47.34 23.04 -2.30
N LEU A 5 48.09 22.18 -1.62
CA LEU A 5 47.74 21.44 -0.43
C LEU A 5 47.51 22.42 0.72
N ARG A 6 46.41 22.28 1.47
CA ARG A 6 46.42 22.52 2.93
C ARG A 6 45.46 21.57 3.64
N SER A 7 46.08 20.55 4.23
CA SER A 7 45.53 19.65 5.23
C SER A 7 45.18 20.42 6.51
N PHE A 8 44.03 20.12 7.11
CA PHE A 8 43.77 20.40 8.52
C PHE A 8 43.52 19.07 9.22
N SER A 9 44.54 18.62 9.95
CA SER A 9 44.42 17.58 10.96
C SER A 9 43.72 18.17 12.17
N PHE A 10 42.59 17.59 12.59
CA PHE A 10 42.09 17.74 13.95
C PHE A 10 42.27 16.42 14.67
N ALA A 11 43.21 16.42 15.61
CA ALA A 11 43.49 15.31 16.49
C ALA A 11 42.48 15.29 17.66
N MET A 12 42.08 14.06 17.99
CA MET A 12 41.72 13.54 19.31
C MET A 12 40.79 14.34 20.23
N LEU A 13 39.65 13.71 20.55
CA LEU A 13 39.44 13.29 21.93
C LEU A 13 38.51 12.06 21.98
N ALA A 14 39.07 10.93 22.40
CA ALA A 14 38.32 9.73 22.75
C ALA A 14 37.81 9.88 24.19
N LEU A 15 36.50 9.84 24.38
CA LEU A 15 35.89 9.59 25.70
C LEU A 15 35.24 8.21 25.66
N SER A 16 35.91 7.28 26.33
CA SER A 16 35.41 5.95 26.66
C SER A 16 34.40 6.05 27.79
N PHE A 17 33.15 5.67 27.55
CA PHE A 17 32.22 5.28 28.62
C PHE A 17 31.73 3.87 28.36
N THR A 18 32.37 2.90 29.01
CA THR A 18 31.83 1.57 29.24
C THR A 18 30.90 1.69 30.44
N GLY A 19 29.59 1.72 30.20
CA GLY A 19 28.55 1.76 31.24
C GLY A 19 27.44 0.79 30.90
N CYS A 20 27.38 -0.30 31.66
CA CYS A 20 26.28 -1.27 31.68
C CYS A 20 25.18 -0.72 32.61
N GLY A 21 23.94 -0.61 32.14
CA GLY A 21 22.80 -0.31 33.02
C GLY A 21 21.68 0.50 32.36
N ALA A 22 20.61 -0.20 31.97
CA ALA A 22 19.20 0.09 32.23
C ALA A 22 18.66 1.55 32.22
N ASP A 23 17.68 1.73 31.33
CA ASP A 23 16.44 2.52 31.44
C ASP A 23 16.38 4.03 31.11
N SER A 24 15.44 4.30 30.18
CA SER A 24 14.52 5.45 30.07
C SER A 24 15.00 6.83 29.55
N GLN A 25 14.73 7.04 28.26
CA GLN A 25 13.84 8.09 27.70
C GLN A 25 13.99 9.56 28.16
N GLU A 26 14.46 10.44 27.27
CA GLU A 26 13.81 11.73 26.88
C GLU A 26 14.63 12.39 25.73
N GLN A 27 14.15 12.31 24.49
CA GLN A 27 13.49 13.38 23.73
C GLN A 27 14.25 14.71 23.62
N SER A 28 14.79 15.00 22.43
CA SER A 28 14.37 16.18 21.63
C SER A 28 15.36 16.46 20.49
N GLU A 29 14.98 16.10 19.26
CA GLU A 29 15.06 17.05 18.14
C GLU A 29 13.79 16.89 17.31
N LEU A 30 12.75 17.57 17.77
CA LEU A 30 11.58 17.93 16.98
C LEU A 30 12.06 18.83 15.83
N LYS A 31 12.35 18.23 14.67
CA LYS A 31 12.34 18.96 13.42
C LYS A 31 10.95 18.80 12.78
N SER A 32 10.08 19.71 13.20
CA SER A 32 8.84 20.08 12.54
C SER A 32 9.06 20.24 11.04
N VAL A 33 8.52 19.32 10.24
CA VAL A 33 8.22 19.50 8.82
C VAL A 33 7.02 18.61 8.45
N ASN A 34 5.88 19.26 8.26
CA ASN A 34 4.71 18.86 7.48
C ASN A 34 4.38 17.35 7.37
N ALA A 35 3.31 16.92 8.02
CA ALA A 35 2.72 15.58 7.90
C ALA A 35 1.96 15.32 6.57
N SER A 36 1.84 16.29 5.65
CA SER A 36 1.09 16.13 4.39
C SER A 36 1.84 15.43 3.25
N PRO A 37 3.07 15.82 2.84
CA PRO A 37 3.69 15.26 1.64
C PRO A 37 4.08 13.78 1.79
N VAL A 38 4.42 13.34 2.99
CA VAL A 38 4.82 11.94 3.25
C VAL A 38 3.63 10.98 3.12
N LEU A 39 2.43 11.41 3.54
CA LEU A 39 1.22 10.61 3.43
C LEU A 39 0.71 10.52 1.99
N GLU A 40 0.83 11.62 1.23
CA GLU A 40 0.44 11.65 -0.18
C GLU A 40 1.33 10.77 -1.05
N ASP A 41 2.64 10.75 -0.78
CA ASP A 41 3.61 9.88 -1.45
C ASP A 41 3.35 8.40 -1.14
N ALA A 42 3.12 8.06 0.13
CA ALA A 42 2.79 6.70 0.54
C ALA A 42 1.49 6.16 -0.08
N ASN A 43 0.45 7.02 -0.19
CA ASN A 43 -0.80 6.64 -0.86
C ASN A 43 -0.61 6.44 -2.37
N THR A 44 0.25 7.25 -2.99
CA THR A 44 0.58 7.13 -4.41
C THR A 44 1.32 5.83 -4.70
N ASP A 45 2.31 5.49 -3.87
CA ASP A 45 3.03 4.21 -3.97
C ASP A 45 2.09 3.01 -3.75
N ALA A 46 1.25 3.06 -2.70
CA ALA A 46 0.29 2.01 -2.43
C ALA A 46 -0.71 1.82 -3.59
N LEU A 47 -1.18 2.91 -4.18
CA LEU A 47 -2.07 2.86 -5.35
C LEU A 47 -1.37 2.26 -6.57
N ALA A 48 -0.11 2.62 -6.82
CA ALA A 48 0.69 2.07 -7.92
C ALA A 48 0.94 0.55 -7.75
N ARG A 49 1.23 0.11 -6.51
CA ARG A 49 1.35 -1.31 -6.17
C ARG A 49 0.05 -2.06 -6.42
N LEU A 50 -1.08 -1.52 -5.95
CA LEU A 50 -2.39 -2.14 -6.14
C LEU A 50 -2.80 -2.16 -7.62
N ARG A 51 -2.47 -1.11 -8.39
CA ARG A 51 -2.66 -1.10 -9.86
C ARG A 51 -1.91 -2.26 -10.51
N THR A 52 -0.64 -2.46 -10.15
CA THR A 52 0.19 -3.56 -10.66
C THR A 52 -0.40 -4.92 -10.29
N GLN A 53 -0.85 -5.09 -9.04
CA GLN A 53 -1.52 -6.31 -8.60
C GLN A 53 -2.83 -6.56 -9.36
N TYR A 54 -3.59 -5.50 -9.63
CA TYR A 54 -4.79 -5.59 -10.43
C TYR A 54 -4.49 -6.13 -11.83
N ASP A 55 -3.55 -5.52 -12.53
CA ASP A 55 -3.20 -5.90 -13.89
C ASP A 55 -2.60 -7.32 -13.97
N THR A 56 -1.87 -7.74 -12.93
CA THR A 56 -1.16 -9.04 -12.93
C THR A 56 -2.07 -10.22 -12.59
N SER A 57 -3.00 -10.08 -11.64
CA SER A 57 -3.76 -11.22 -11.11
C SER A 57 -5.25 -10.96 -10.91
N VAL A 58 -5.62 -9.81 -10.36
CA VAL A 58 -7.02 -9.57 -9.95
C VAL A 58 -7.93 -9.33 -11.14
N LYS A 59 -7.44 -8.67 -12.20
CA LYS A 59 -8.23 -8.37 -13.40
C LYS A 59 -8.79 -9.65 -14.03
N THR A 60 -7.94 -10.67 -14.21
CA THR A 60 -8.37 -11.97 -14.76
C THR A 60 -9.44 -12.64 -13.89
N LEU A 61 -9.31 -12.51 -12.57
CA LEU A 61 -10.30 -13.05 -11.64
C LEU A 61 -11.64 -12.31 -11.75
N ILE A 62 -11.63 -10.98 -11.79
CA ILE A 62 -12.83 -10.15 -11.96
C ILE A 62 -13.48 -10.41 -13.33
N ASP A 63 -12.70 -10.47 -14.40
CA ASP A 63 -13.19 -10.73 -15.76
C ASP A 63 -13.90 -12.10 -15.85
N SER A 64 -13.32 -13.13 -15.22
CA SER A 64 -13.85 -14.50 -15.27
C SER A 64 -15.03 -14.75 -14.33
N LYS A 65 -15.10 -14.09 -13.16
CA LYS A 65 -16.09 -14.39 -12.11
C LYS A 65 -17.18 -13.33 -11.96
N CYS A 66 -16.90 -12.08 -12.32
CA CYS A 66 -17.78 -10.95 -12.07
C CYS A 66 -18.28 -10.33 -13.38
N GLN A 67 -17.38 -10.06 -14.32
CA GLN A 67 -17.66 -9.17 -15.45
C GLN A 67 -18.80 -9.66 -16.36
N LYS A 68 -18.99 -10.97 -16.51
CA LYS A 68 -20.10 -11.53 -17.31
C LYS A 68 -21.48 -11.02 -16.87
N CYS A 69 -21.71 -10.91 -15.57
CA CYS A 69 -22.99 -10.43 -15.01
C CYS A 69 -23.01 -8.90 -14.88
N HIS A 70 -21.84 -8.30 -14.69
CA HIS A 70 -21.68 -6.90 -14.30
C HIS A 70 -21.44 -5.95 -15.48
N ALA A 71 -20.99 -6.45 -16.63
CA ALA A 71 -20.66 -5.63 -17.81
C ALA A 71 -21.83 -4.81 -18.37
N ARG A 72 -23.08 -5.24 -18.13
CA ARG A 72 -24.29 -4.54 -18.61
C ARG A 72 -24.93 -3.66 -17.53
N ILE A 73 -24.45 -3.72 -16.29
CA ILE A 73 -25.00 -2.99 -15.16
C ILE A 73 -24.18 -1.72 -14.98
N ARG A 74 -24.70 -0.57 -15.46
CA ARG A 74 -23.95 0.70 -15.46
C ARG A 74 -23.44 1.11 -14.08
N THR A 75 -24.16 0.79 -13.01
CA THR A 75 -23.81 1.15 -11.64
C THR A 75 -22.85 0.19 -10.96
N LEU A 76 -22.68 -1.02 -11.50
CA LEU A 76 -21.85 -2.09 -10.94
C LEU A 76 -20.99 -2.70 -12.03
N ASN A 77 -20.35 -1.87 -12.84
CA ASN A 77 -19.45 -2.32 -13.89
C ASN A 77 -18.01 -2.35 -13.36
N PHE A 78 -17.30 -3.45 -13.58
CA PHE A 78 -15.94 -3.67 -13.07
C PHE A 78 -14.91 -3.75 -14.20
N ALA A 79 -15.16 -3.02 -15.30
CA ALA A 79 -14.37 -3.09 -16.54
C ALA A 79 -12.91 -2.64 -16.39
N ASP A 80 -12.64 -1.75 -15.44
CA ASP A 80 -11.32 -1.17 -15.20
C ASP A 80 -11.05 -0.98 -13.70
N PHE A 81 -9.79 -0.70 -13.38
CA PHE A 81 -9.34 -0.50 -12.02
C PHE A 81 -10.06 0.64 -11.30
N ASP A 82 -10.36 1.75 -11.99
CA ASP A 82 -10.97 2.92 -11.35
C ASP A 82 -12.42 2.63 -10.93
N SER A 83 -13.15 1.88 -11.76
CA SER A 83 -14.47 1.37 -11.42
C SER A 83 -14.42 0.39 -10.24
N VAL A 84 -13.41 -0.47 -10.20
CA VAL A 84 -13.19 -1.40 -9.07
C VAL A 84 -12.79 -0.66 -7.80
N LYS A 85 -11.92 0.36 -7.85
CA LYS A 85 -11.58 1.22 -6.71
C LYS A 85 -12.83 1.87 -6.15
N LYS A 86 -13.64 2.49 -7.01
CA LYS A 86 -14.87 3.17 -6.62
C LYS A 86 -15.87 2.27 -5.90
N LEU A 87 -15.93 0.98 -6.28
CA LEU A 87 -16.90 0.01 -5.76
C LEU A 87 -16.27 -1.01 -4.80
N SER A 88 -15.03 -0.78 -4.39
CA SER A 88 -14.21 -1.77 -3.70
C SER A 88 -14.82 -2.24 -2.37
N ALA A 89 -15.40 -1.33 -1.58
CA ALA A 89 -16.06 -1.66 -0.32
C ALA A 89 -17.32 -2.53 -0.51
N ASP A 90 -18.15 -2.20 -1.51
CA ASP A 90 -19.36 -2.97 -1.83
C ASP A 90 -19.00 -4.37 -2.35
N MET A 91 -17.98 -4.44 -3.22
CA MET A 91 -17.45 -5.70 -3.72
C MET A 91 -16.89 -6.57 -2.60
N GLU A 92 -16.11 -5.98 -1.68
CA GLU A 92 -15.53 -6.69 -0.54
C GLU A 92 -16.63 -7.31 0.31
N THR A 93 -17.65 -6.51 0.66
CA THR A 93 -18.79 -6.97 1.46
C THR A 93 -19.51 -8.15 0.80
N ALA A 94 -19.74 -8.07 -0.52
CA ALA A 94 -20.42 -9.11 -1.28
C ALA A 94 -19.60 -10.41 -1.34
N VAL A 95 -18.28 -10.30 -1.55
CA VAL A 95 -17.37 -11.46 -1.59
C VAL A 95 -17.19 -12.07 -0.20
N ALA A 96 -17.00 -11.25 0.83
CA ALA A 96 -16.81 -11.69 2.21
C ALA A 96 -18.03 -12.46 2.73
N SER A 97 -19.23 -11.89 2.52
CA SER A 97 -20.51 -12.52 2.88
C SER A 97 -20.84 -13.79 2.07
N GLY A 98 -20.12 -14.05 0.96
CA GLY A 98 -20.41 -15.16 0.07
C GLY A 98 -21.68 -14.97 -0.76
N SER A 99 -22.25 -13.77 -0.79
CA SER A 99 -23.42 -13.44 -1.62
C SER A 99 -23.07 -13.32 -3.11
N MET A 100 -21.79 -13.12 -3.42
CA MET A 100 -21.24 -13.12 -4.78
C MET A 100 -19.95 -13.94 -4.86
N PRO A 101 -19.69 -14.60 -6.00
CA PRO A 101 -20.59 -14.78 -7.16
C PRO A 101 -21.66 -15.87 -6.93
N ARG A 102 -22.88 -15.69 -7.47
CA ARG A 102 -24.05 -16.55 -7.21
C ARG A 102 -24.07 -17.92 -7.92
N GLY A 103 -23.10 -18.21 -8.78
CA GLY A 103 -23.10 -19.40 -9.63
C GLY A 103 -22.00 -20.37 -9.25
N LEU A 104 -20.78 -20.04 -9.67
CA LEU A 104 -19.58 -20.81 -9.31
C LEU A 104 -18.85 -20.04 -8.21
N PRO A 105 -18.83 -20.52 -6.96
CA PRO A 105 -18.15 -19.83 -5.87
C PRO A 105 -16.66 -19.66 -6.20
N LEU A 106 -16.08 -18.60 -5.63
CA LEU A 106 -14.63 -18.42 -5.67
C LEU A 106 -13.96 -19.58 -4.93
N SER A 107 -12.80 -20.00 -5.43
CA SER A 107 -11.95 -20.88 -4.64
C SER A 107 -11.53 -20.16 -3.34
N PRO A 108 -11.16 -20.88 -2.27
CA PRO A 108 -10.70 -20.23 -1.03
C PRO A 108 -9.51 -19.29 -1.26
N GLU A 109 -8.62 -19.65 -2.19
CA GLU A 109 -7.46 -18.84 -2.58
C GLU A 109 -7.90 -17.58 -3.34
N ASP A 110 -8.76 -17.71 -4.36
CA ASP A 110 -9.29 -16.58 -5.12
C ASP A 110 -10.06 -15.61 -4.22
N LYS A 111 -10.86 -16.16 -3.29
CA LYS A 111 -11.60 -15.36 -2.32
C LYS A 111 -10.65 -14.56 -1.44
N THR A 112 -9.59 -15.18 -0.93
CA THR A 112 -8.57 -14.49 -0.12
C THR A 112 -7.87 -13.40 -0.92
N THR A 113 -7.39 -13.72 -2.12
CA THR A 113 -6.71 -12.76 -3.01
C THR A 113 -7.60 -11.55 -3.30
N LEU A 114 -8.85 -11.80 -3.72
CA LEU A 114 -9.78 -10.73 -4.07
C LEU A 114 -10.19 -9.91 -2.85
N SER A 115 -10.54 -10.54 -1.73
CA SER A 115 -10.95 -9.83 -0.52
C SER A 115 -9.81 -8.98 0.06
N THR A 116 -8.57 -9.48 0.11
CA THR A 116 -7.43 -8.69 0.59
C THR A 116 -7.18 -7.49 -0.29
N PHE A 117 -7.16 -7.69 -1.61
CA PHE A 117 -6.99 -6.60 -2.58
C PHE A 117 -8.08 -5.52 -2.41
N LEU A 118 -9.35 -5.92 -2.32
CA LEU A 118 -10.46 -4.99 -2.18
C LEU A 118 -10.43 -4.22 -0.85
N LYS A 119 -10.01 -4.87 0.25
CA LYS A 119 -9.82 -4.20 1.55
C LYS A 119 -8.73 -3.14 1.50
N GLU A 120 -7.57 -3.49 0.93
CA GLU A 120 -6.47 -2.54 0.78
C GLU A 120 -6.88 -1.36 -0.10
N LEU A 121 -7.60 -1.64 -1.19
CA LEU A 121 -8.06 -0.62 -2.12
C LEU A 121 -9.14 0.30 -1.51
N ALA A 122 -10.05 -0.25 -0.70
CA ALA A 122 -11.08 0.51 0.01
C ALA A 122 -10.54 1.35 1.17
N ALA A 123 -9.36 1.00 1.69
CA ALA A 123 -8.69 1.74 2.76
C ALA A 123 -7.89 2.95 2.24
N LEU A 124 -7.68 3.06 0.92
CA LEU A 124 -7.04 4.22 0.33
C LEU A 124 -7.99 5.43 0.28
N PRO A 125 -7.47 6.65 0.53
CA PRO A 125 -8.26 7.87 0.41
C PRO A 125 -8.65 8.22 -1.04
#